data_AF-A0A0N4WG13-F1
#
_entry.id   AF-A0A0N4WG13-F1
#
_cell.length_a   1.000
_cell.length_b   1.000
_cell.length_c   1.000
_cell.angle_alpha   90.00
_cell.angle_beta   90.00
_cell.angle_gamma   90.00
#
_symmetry.space_group_name_H-M   'P 1'
#
loop_
_entity.id
_entity.type
_entity.pdbx_description
1 polymer ?
#
loop_
_entity_poly.entity_id
_entity_poly.type
_entity_poly.pdbx_seq_one_letter_code
_entity_poly.pdbx_strand_id
1 'polypeptide(L)'
;MALTPNKVTFQCTAEKKPVWSDVRVTNITKDRHSYKVKCTSADIFRVQPPLGFIKPGETGTIRMWFQNKEIPEGHRHYFAIYHIKCAEGKTVKEIWTKSVKPDGVKRIAAVFEKIPENEKK
;
A
#
# COMPACT_ATOMS: atom_id res chain seq x y z
N MET A 1 -8.09 3.20 10.75
CA MET A 1 -7.94 2.87 9.32
C MET A 1 -8.43 1.46 9.05
N ALA A 2 -9.32 1.29 8.07
CA ALA A 2 -9.71 0.00 7.51
C ALA A 2 -9.12 -0.15 6.10
N LEU A 3 -8.71 -1.37 5.73
CA LEU A 3 -8.13 -1.67 4.43
C LEU A 3 -9.03 -2.62 3.66
N THR A 4 -9.20 -2.38 2.36
CA THR A 4 -9.92 -3.28 1.46
C THR A 4 -9.21 -3.32 0.11
N PRO A 5 -8.75 -4.48 -0.39
CA PRO A 5 -8.79 -5.80 0.24
C PRO A 5 -7.81 -5.95 1.44
N ASN A 6 -7.89 -7.07 2.17
CA ASN A 6 -7.02 -7.40 3.31
C ASN A 6 -5.67 -8.04 2.90
N LYS A 7 -5.49 -8.31 1.61
CA LYS A 7 -4.25 -8.77 0.97
C LYS A 7 -4.15 -8.17 -0.42
N VAL A 8 -2.94 -7.96 -0.91
CA VAL A 8 -2.68 -7.52 -2.29
C VAL A 8 -2.28 -8.73 -3.10
N THR A 9 -3.05 -9.02 -4.15
CA THR A 9 -2.73 -10.09 -5.10
C THR A 9 -2.16 -9.46 -6.36
N PHE A 10 -0.95 -9.85 -6.73
CA PHE A 10 -0.29 -9.51 -7.98
C PHE A 10 -0.43 -10.67 -8.96
N GLN A 11 -1.22 -10.45 -10.01
CA GLN A 11 -1.42 -11.43 -11.07
C GLN A 11 -0.24 -11.38 -12.05
N CYS A 12 0.78 -12.19 -11.77
CA CYS A 12 2.04 -12.23 -12.48
C CYS A 12 1.89 -12.93 -13.82
N THR A 13 2.22 -12.24 -14.91
CA THR A 13 2.21 -12.79 -16.27
C THR A 13 3.61 -13.22 -16.70
N ALA A 14 3.69 -14.19 -17.62
CA ALA A 14 4.94 -14.65 -18.22
C ALA A 14 5.68 -13.54 -18.99
N GLU A 15 4.97 -12.48 -19.41
CA GLU A 15 5.50 -11.33 -20.12
C GLU A 15 6.41 -10.44 -19.25
N LYS A 16 6.53 -10.72 -17.94
CA LYS A 16 7.37 -10.00 -16.97
C LYS A 16 7.15 -8.48 -16.94
N LYS A 17 5.93 -8.03 -17.30
CA LYS A 17 5.52 -6.62 -17.22
C LYS A 17 5.09 -6.29 -15.78
N PRO A 18 5.32 -5.05 -15.31
CA PRO A 18 4.84 -4.61 -14.01
C PRO A 18 3.33 -4.81 -13.87
N VAL A 19 2.94 -5.30 -12.70
CA VAL A 19 1.54 -5.53 -12.33
C VAL A 19 1.21 -4.73 -11.09
N TRP A 20 -0.07 -4.42 -10.89
CA TRP A 20 -0.51 -3.59 -9.78
C TRP A 20 -1.83 -4.06 -9.22
N SER A 21 -2.11 -3.63 -8.01
CA SER A 21 -3.38 -3.84 -7.35
C SER A 21 -3.66 -2.65 -6.44
N ASP A 22 -4.92 -2.23 -6.43
CA ASP A 22 -5.38 -1.04 -5.71
C ASP A 22 -5.92 -1.44 -4.33
N VAL A 23 -5.45 -0.75 -3.30
CA VAL A 23 -5.92 -0.91 -1.92
C VAL A 23 -6.65 0.34 -1.51
N ARG A 24 -7.91 0.17 -1.10
CA ARG A 24 -8.72 1.21 -0.49
C ARG A 24 -8.40 1.32 0.99
N VAL A 25 -8.08 2.54 1.43
CA VAL A 25 -7.81 2.87 2.83
C VAL A 25 -8.91 3.80 3.31
N THR A 26 -9.76 3.31 4.19
CA THR A 26 -10.90 4.07 4.73
C THR A 26 -10.54 4.60 6.11
N ASN A 27 -10.71 5.90 6.31
CA ASN A 27 -10.57 6.52 7.61
C ASN A 27 -11.86 6.40 8.43
N ILE A 28 -11.94 5.33 9.21
CA ILE A 28 -13.07 5.06 10.11
C ILE A 28 -13.04 5.85 11.43
N THR A 29 -12.09 6.77 11.61
CA THR A 29 -12.00 7.60 12.83
C THR A 29 -12.72 8.94 12.63
N LYS A 30 -12.84 9.71 13.72
CA LYS A 30 -13.46 11.05 13.71
C LYS A 30 -12.49 12.17 13.36
N ASP A 31 -11.20 11.86 13.22
CA ASP A 31 -10.15 12.83 12.99
C ASP A 31 -9.51 12.64 11.62
N ARG A 32 -8.95 13.71 11.05
CA ARG A 32 -8.15 13.59 9.82
C ARG A 32 -6.86 12.85 10.14
N HIS A 33 -6.48 11.92 9.26
CA HIS A 33 -5.21 11.20 9.37
C HIS A 33 -4.33 11.46 8.15
N SER A 34 -3.02 11.57 8.39
CA SER A 34 -2.02 11.37 7.35
C SER A 34 -1.57 9.92 7.34
N TYR A 35 -1.24 9.38 6.17
CA TYR A 35 -0.65 8.05 6.02
C TYR A 35 0.71 8.10 5.32
N LYS A 36 1.51 7.07 5.60
CA LYS A 36 2.79 6.77 4.92
C LYS A 36 2.87 5.29 4.65
N VAL A 37 3.12 4.92 3.40
CA VAL A 37 3.27 3.52 2.99
C VAL A 37 4.74 3.18 2.88
N LYS A 38 5.10 2.02 3.44
CA LYS A 38 6.40 1.37 3.23
C LYS A 38 6.16 -0.03 2.70
N CYS A 39 7.16 -0.61 2.06
CA CYS A 39 7.15 -2.00 1.60
C CYS A 39 8.41 -2.71 2.08
N THR A 40 8.38 -4.04 2.07
CA THR A 40 9.51 -4.88 2.49
C THR A 40 10.70 -4.85 1.53
N SER A 41 10.50 -4.50 0.25
CA SER A 41 11.59 -4.34 -0.71
C SER A 41 11.28 -3.19 -1.67
N ALA A 42 12.10 -2.14 -1.58
CA ALA A 42 12.00 -1.00 -2.48
C ALA A 42 12.59 -1.31 -3.87
N ASP A 43 13.20 -2.48 -4.08
CA ASP A 43 13.75 -2.85 -5.38
C ASP A 43 12.66 -3.35 -6.32
N ILE A 44 11.71 -4.14 -5.79
CA ILE A 44 10.68 -4.80 -6.59
C ILE A 44 9.30 -4.14 -6.50
N PHE A 45 9.05 -3.30 -5.50
CA PHE A 45 7.76 -2.66 -5.29
C PHE A 45 7.79 -1.14 -5.50
N ARG A 46 6.66 -0.59 -5.95
CA ARG A 46 6.38 0.86 -5.94
C ARG A 46 4.99 1.10 -5.35
N VAL A 47 4.77 2.28 -4.80
CA VAL A 47 3.48 2.66 -4.18
C VAL A 47 3.10 4.06 -4.62
N GLN A 48 1.84 4.26 -4.99
CA GLN A 48 1.32 5.56 -5.39
C GLN A 48 -0.12 5.80 -4.90
N PRO A 49 -0.38 6.91 -4.19
CA PRO A 49 0.60 7.79 -3.56
C PRO A 49 1.25 7.13 -2.32
N PRO A 50 2.55 7.34 -2.05
CA PRO A 50 3.23 6.76 -0.88
C PRO A 50 2.93 7.51 0.42
N LEU A 51 2.42 8.74 0.31
CA LEU A 51 2.07 9.64 1.41
C LEU A 51 0.76 10.36 1.05
N GLY A 52 -0.07 10.63 2.04
CA GLY A 52 -1.27 11.40 1.80
C GLY A 52 -2.06 11.70 3.05
N PHE A 53 -3.29 12.18 2.85
CA PHE A 53 -4.26 12.48 3.90
C PHE A 53 -5.58 11.81 3.57
N ILE A 54 -6.35 11.47 4.61
CA ILE A 54 -7.71 10.95 4.49
C ILE A 54 -8.53 11.63 5.59
N LYS A 55 -9.58 12.36 5.20
CA LYS A 55 -10.49 13.01 6.16
C LYS A 55 -11.36 11.97 6.88
N PRO A 56 -12.02 12.32 8.00
CA PRO A 56 -12.96 11.41 8.66
C PRO A 56 -14.01 10.86 7.68
N GLY A 57 -14.23 9.55 7.70
CA GLY A 57 -15.21 8.87 6.83
C GLY A 57 -14.80 8.69 5.36
N GLU A 58 -13.74 9.36 4.90
CA GLU A 58 -13.30 9.26 3.50
C GLU A 58 -12.48 8.00 3.22
N THR A 59 -12.40 7.66 1.93
CA THR A 59 -11.57 6.56 1.43
C THR A 59 -10.54 7.09 0.44
N GLY A 60 -9.27 6.79 0.68
CA GLY A 60 -8.20 6.96 -0.31
C GLY A 60 -7.91 5.65 -1.04
N THR A 61 -7.46 5.74 -2.29
CA THR A 61 -6.97 4.58 -3.04
C THR A 61 -5.45 4.67 -3.17
N ILE A 62 -4.78 3.56 -2.84
CA ILE A 62 -3.33 3.43 -2.94
C ILE A 62 -3.03 2.29 -3.91
N ARG A 63 -2.36 2.61 -5.02
CA ARG A 63 -1.89 1.63 -5.98
C ARG A 63 -0.56 1.04 -5.52
N MET A 64 -0.52 -0.28 -5.38
CA MET A 64 0.68 -1.03 -5.08
C MET A 64 1.14 -1.72 -6.37
N TRP A 65 2.41 -1.57 -6.72
CA TRP A 65 3.02 -2.12 -7.93
C TRP A 65 4.06 -3.17 -7.57
N PHE A 66 4.15 -4.20 -8.39
CA PHE A 66 5.22 -5.19 -8.40
C PHE A 66 5.85 -5.23 -9.80
N GLN A 67 7.18 -5.13 -9.89
CA GLN A 67 7.89 -5.09 -11.18
C GLN A 67 7.75 -6.38 -12.00
N ASN A 68 7.42 -7.52 -11.37
CA ASN A 68 7.21 -8.82 -12.04
C ASN A 68 8.41 -9.31 -12.88
N LYS A 69 9.63 -8.98 -12.46
CA LYS A 69 10.85 -9.52 -13.09
C LYS A 69 11.12 -10.96 -12.66
N GLU A 70 10.98 -11.20 -11.37
CA GLU A 70 11.18 -12.49 -10.70
C GLU A 70 10.26 -12.55 -9.48
N ILE A 71 9.50 -13.64 -9.33
CA ILE A 71 8.61 -13.84 -8.18
C ILE A 71 9.47 -14.28 -7.00
N PRO A 72 9.48 -13.54 -5.88
CA PRO A 72 10.29 -13.90 -4.72
C PRO A 72 9.86 -15.25 -4.12
N GLU A 73 10.82 -16.16 -3.92
CA GLU A 73 10.59 -17.43 -3.23
C GLU A 73 10.73 -17.26 -1.70
N GLY A 74 9.86 -17.89 -0.92
CA GLY A 74 9.97 -17.98 0.54
C GLY A 74 9.77 -16.67 1.34
N HIS A 75 9.83 -15.50 0.71
CA HIS A 75 9.70 -14.22 1.40
C HIS A 75 8.24 -13.75 1.52
N ARG A 76 7.76 -13.64 2.77
CA ARG A 76 6.47 -13.01 3.10
C ARG A 76 6.59 -11.48 2.95
N HIS A 77 6.47 -11.01 1.71
CA HIS A 77 6.42 -9.58 1.43
C HIS A 77 5.11 -8.95 1.91
N TYR A 78 5.19 -7.69 2.34
CA TYR A 78 4.03 -6.91 2.76
C TYR A 78 4.24 -5.42 2.53
N PHE A 79 3.13 -4.69 2.54
CA PHE A 79 3.10 -3.24 2.63
C PHE A 79 2.62 -2.82 4.02
N ALA A 80 3.31 -1.85 4.62
CA ALA A 80 2.96 -1.27 5.91
C ALA A 80 2.44 0.14 5.71
N ILE A 81 1.17 0.35 6.03
CA ILE A 81 0.48 1.64 5.97
C ILE A 81 0.46 2.19 7.40
N TYR A 82 1.38 3.11 7.69
CA TYR A 82 1.42 3.86 8.93
C TYR A 82 0.44 5.01 8.86
N HIS A 83 -0.18 5.39 9.98
CA HIS A 83 -1.04 6.57 10.06
C HIS A 83 -0.79 7.38 11.33
N ILE A 84 -1.00 8.69 11.22
CA ILE A 84 -0.91 9.67 12.32
C ILE A 84 -2.11 10.60 12.23
N LYS A 85 -2.82 10.81 13.33
CA LYS A 85 -3.86 11.82 13.51
C LYS A 85 -3.22 13.18 13.34
N CYS A 86 -3.82 14.03 12.52
CA CYS A 86 -3.28 15.35 12.23
C CYS A 86 -4.37 16.41 12.19
N ALA A 87 -4.03 17.60 12.69
CA ALA A 87 -4.83 18.80 12.47
C ALA A 87 -4.73 19.27 11.01
N GLU A 88 -5.68 20.09 10.59
CA GLU A 88 -5.61 20.76 9.29
C GLU A 88 -4.46 21.77 9.22
N GLY A 89 -4.05 22.13 8.00
CA GLY A 89 -2.98 23.11 7.75
C GLY A 89 -1.55 22.55 7.76
N LYS A 90 -1.29 21.39 8.38
CA LYS A 90 0.04 20.76 8.34
C LYS A 90 0.30 20.01 7.04
N THR A 91 1.50 20.15 6.50
CA THR A 91 1.98 19.38 5.35
C THR A 91 2.44 17.98 5.77
N VAL A 92 2.52 17.05 4.79
CA VAL A 92 3.03 15.70 5.06
C VAL A 92 4.48 15.70 5.59
N LYS A 93 5.31 16.67 5.19
CA LYS A 93 6.71 16.76 5.62
C LYS A 93 6.84 17.16 7.09
N GLU A 94 5.99 18.07 7.56
CA GLU A 94 5.96 18.50 8.96
C GLU A 94 5.43 17.41 9.89
N ILE A 95 4.54 16.54 9.40
CA ILE A 95 4.01 15.42 10.16
C ILE A 95 5.02 14.27 10.21
N TRP A 96 5.57 13.87 9.06
CA TRP A 96 6.42 12.68 8.94
C TRP A 96 7.91 13.00 9.15
N THR A 97 8.26 13.41 10.37
CA THR A 97 9.66 13.65 10.78
C THR A 97 10.39 12.36 11.17
N LYS A 98 11.69 12.43 11.49
CA LYS A 98 12.48 11.26 11.92
C LYS A 98 12.06 10.73 13.30
N SER A 99 11.58 11.60 14.18
CA SER A 99 11.25 11.27 15.58
C SER A 99 9.77 10.98 15.81
N VAL A 100 8.90 11.23 14.81
CA VAL A 100 7.47 11.03 14.98
C VAL A 100 7.14 9.55 15.20
N LYS A 101 6.29 9.28 16.20
CA LYS A 101 5.73 7.95 16.44
C LYS A 101 4.38 7.85 15.73
N PRO A 102 4.18 6.86 14.84
CA PRO A 102 2.86 6.61 14.25
C PRO A 102 1.84 6.20 15.31
N ASP A 103 0.59 6.62 15.15
CA ASP A 103 -0.51 6.16 16.01
C ASP A 103 -0.80 4.68 15.79
N GLY A 104 -0.58 4.21 14.56
CA GLY A 104 -0.83 2.83 14.20
C GLY A 104 -0.21 2.45 12.86
N VAL A 105 -0.19 1.13 12.63
CA VAL A 105 0.26 0.52 11.38
C VAL A 105 -0.71 -0.58 10.98
N LYS A 106 -1.08 -0.61 9.70
CA LYS A 106 -1.78 -1.72 9.09
C LYS A 106 -0.85 -2.38 8.08
N ARG A 107 -0.66 -3.70 8.22
CA ARG A 107 0.16 -4.48 7.29
C ARG A 107 -0.76 -5.27 6.37
N ILE A 108 -0.48 -5.22 5.07
CA ILE A 108 -1.20 -5.97 4.04
C ILE A 108 -0.21 -6.89 3.32
N ALA A 109 -0.50 -8.19 3.32
CA ALA A 109 0.36 -9.19 2.69
C ALA A 109 0.37 -9.03 1.17
N ALA A 110 1.52 -9.21 0.54
CA ALA A 110 1.65 -9.33 -0.91
C ALA A 110 1.64 -10.81 -1.29
N VAL A 111 0.74 -11.18 -2.20
CA VAL A 111 0.58 -12.53 -2.74
C VAL A 111 0.84 -12.45 -4.24
N PHE A 112 1.57 -13.43 -4.77
CA PHE A 112 1.94 -13.49 -6.18
C PHE A 112 1.25 -14.72 -6.79
N GLU A 113 0.37 -14.49 -7.75
CA GLU A 113 -0.37 -15.55 -8.43
C GLU A 113 0.04 -15.56 -9.91
N LYS A 114 0.43 -16.72 -10.45
CA LYS A 114 0.75 -16.85 -11.88
C LYS A 114 -0.54 -17.04 -12.65
N ILE A 115 -0.79 -16.21 -13.67
CA ILE A 115 -1.93 -16.43 -14.56
C ILE A 115 -1.54 -17.55 -15.54
N PRO A 116 -2.31 -18.66 -15.62
CA PRO A 116 -2.06 -19.70 -16.62
C PRO A 116 -2.27 -19.16 -18.04
N GLU A 117 -1.43 -19.58 -18.98
CA GLU A 117 -1.38 -19.09 -20.36
C GLU A 117 -2.68 -19.34 -21.17
N ASN A 118 -3.62 -20.12 -20.63
CA ASN A 118 -4.79 -20.64 -21.35
C ASN A 118 -6.07 -19.78 -21.26
N GLU A 119 -6.02 -18.56 -20.71
CA GLU A 119 -7.17 -17.64 -20.66
C GLU A 119 -7.03 -16.44 -21.62
N LYS A 120 -6.43 -16.64 -22.79
CA LYS A 120 -6.70 -15.81 -23.97
C LYS A 120 -7.81 -16.49 -24.78
N LYS A 121 -9.06 -16.28 -24.40
CA LYS A 121 -10.24 -16.62 -25.21
C LYS A 121 -10.89 -15.36 -25.72
#